data_AF-E3JQV5-F1
#
_entry.id   AF-E3JQV5-F1
#
_cell.length_a   1.000
_cell.length_b   1.000
_cell.length_c   1.000
_cell.angle_alpha   90.00
_cell.angle_beta   90.00
_cell.angle_gamma   90.00
#
_symmetry.space_group_name_H-M   'P 1'
#
loop_
_entity.id
_entity.type
_entity.pdbx_description
1 polymer ?
#
loop_
_entity_poly.entity_id
_entity_poly.type
_entity_poly.pdbx_seq_one_letter_code
_entity_poly.pdbx_strand_id
1 'polypeptide(L)'
;MFPGNLSNDSKRTVVDVNEVHAGLEDQIGRLQSFGLVHPTNQMTIKELLDPPQDNSFAMWTTEEIFESQKNNSVDSESDDEDPEPRVKPTAKSVFSAIALINNYIQDEDSMVANHLNHALHNYSKGLSDRLITNARQSSIHDFFKHGTSSEDRDHL
;
A
#
# COMPACT_ATOMS: atom_id res chain seq x y z
N MET A 1 55.79 -14.27 43.41
CA MET A 1 56.14 -13.88 42.02
C MET A 1 55.02 -14.39 41.13
N PHE A 2 54.12 -13.50 40.69
CA PHE A 2 53.08 -13.81 39.71
C PHE A 2 53.15 -12.69 38.66
N PRO A 3 53.34 -12.99 37.36
CA PRO A 3 53.27 -11.96 36.35
C PRO A 3 51.80 -11.67 36.07
N GLY A 4 51.37 -10.45 36.42
CA GLY A 4 50.20 -9.84 35.81
C GLY A 4 50.56 -9.41 34.39
N ASN A 5 49.69 -9.71 33.45
CA ASN A 5 49.61 -8.98 32.18
C ASN A 5 48.13 -8.90 31.78
N LEU A 6 47.52 -7.79 32.16
CA LEU A 6 46.35 -7.24 31.50
C LEU A 6 46.87 -6.46 30.29
N SER A 7 46.66 -6.98 29.09
CA SER A 7 46.78 -6.19 27.86
C SER A 7 45.52 -6.41 27.03
N ASN A 8 44.45 -5.70 27.41
CA ASN A 8 43.29 -5.54 26.56
C ASN A 8 43.60 -4.43 25.54
N ASP A 9 44.15 -4.82 24.39
CA ASP A 9 44.17 -3.95 23.21
C ASP A 9 42.74 -3.84 22.65
N SER A 10 41.93 -2.98 23.26
CA SER A 10 40.74 -2.44 22.58
C SER A 10 41.22 -1.48 21.49
N LYS A 11 41.47 -2.01 20.29
CA LYS A 11 41.58 -1.21 19.07
C LYS A 11 40.23 -0.53 18.81
N ARG A 12 40.07 0.67 19.33
CA ARG A 12 38.96 1.57 18.99
C ARG A 12 39.21 2.04 17.56
N THR A 13 38.52 1.44 16.60
CA THR A 13 38.49 1.92 15.21
C THR A 13 37.89 3.31 15.23
N VAL A 14 38.70 4.32 14.95
CA VAL A 14 38.23 5.67 14.66
C VAL A 14 37.56 5.58 13.29
N VAL A 15 36.26 5.36 13.29
CA VAL A 15 35.46 5.37 12.06
C VAL A 15 35.35 6.82 11.63
N ASP A 16 35.82 7.13 10.43
CA ASP A 16 35.62 8.45 9.83
C ASP A 16 34.14 8.61 9.48
N VAL A 17 33.46 9.49 10.20
CA VAL A 17 32.04 9.76 10.03
C VAL A 17 31.73 10.23 8.62
N ASN A 18 32.66 10.92 7.95
CA ASN A 18 32.47 11.40 6.58
C ASN A 18 32.46 10.25 5.57
N GLU A 19 33.28 9.22 5.79
CA GLU A 19 33.31 8.02 4.95
C GLU A 19 32.00 7.23 5.08
N VAL A 20 31.47 7.14 6.30
CA VAL A 20 30.17 6.52 6.56
C VAL A 20 29.04 7.29 5.89
N HIS A 21 29.04 8.62 5.98
CA HIS A 21 28.03 9.46 5.33
C HIS A 21 28.06 9.30 3.80
N ALA A 22 29.25 9.30 3.19
CA ALA A 22 29.39 9.07 1.76
C ALA A 22 28.88 7.67 1.34
N GLY A 23 29.13 6.65 2.16
CA GLY A 23 28.62 5.30 1.92
C GLY A 23 27.09 5.20 2.01
N LEU A 24 26.46 5.93 2.94
CA LEU A 24 25.00 5.98 3.08
C LEU A 24 24.34 6.69 1.90
N GLU A 25 24.93 7.80 1.43
CA GLU A 25 24.43 8.50 0.23
C GLU A 25 24.49 7.63 -1.03
N ASP A 26 25.57 6.85 -1.22
CA ASP A 26 25.66 5.88 -2.34
C ASP A 26 24.55 4.82 -2.27
N GLN A 27 24.23 4.34 -1.06
CA GLN A 27 23.15 3.36 -0.87
C GLN A 27 21.78 3.97 -1.19
N ILE A 28 21.52 5.21 -0.77
CA ILE A 28 20.27 5.91 -1.10
C ILE A 28 20.15 6.12 -2.63
N GLY A 29 21.24 6.51 -3.29
CA GLY A 29 21.28 6.62 -4.76
C GLY A 29 21.01 5.30 -5.48
N ARG A 30 21.50 4.18 -4.95
CA ARG A 30 21.16 2.84 -5.46
C ARG A 30 19.67 2.53 -5.31
N LEU A 31 19.07 2.83 -4.16
CA LEU A 31 17.64 2.61 -3.94
C LEU A 31 16.77 3.43 -4.91
N GLN A 32 17.18 4.65 -5.24
CA GLN A 32 16.56 5.45 -6.28
C GLN A 32 16.69 4.79 -7.66
N SER A 33 17.87 4.28 -8.01
CA SER A 33 18.09 3.58 -9.29
C SER A 33 17.26 2.31 -9.45
N PHE A 34 16.92 1.64 -8.33
CA PHE A 34 16.00 0.50 -8.29
C PHE A 34 14.52 0.90 -8.22
N GLY A 35 14.20 2.19 -8.19
CA GLY A 35 12.83 2.70 -8.08
C GLY A 35 12.18 2.48 -6.71
N LEU A 36 12.97 2.16 -5.68
CA LEU A 36 12.49 1.95 -4.31
C LEU A 36 12.34 3.26 -3.53
N VAL A 37 13.02 4.32 -3.97
CA VAL A 37 12.94 5.67 -3.39
C VAL A 37 12.64 6.67 -4.50
N HIS A 38 11.59 7.46 -4.33
CA HIS A 38 11.28 8.56 -5.24
C HIS A 38 12.21 9.75 -4.96
N PRO A 39 12.71 10.47 -5.97
CA PRO A 39 13.62 11.60 -5.77
C PRO A 39 13.07 12.69 -4.84
N THR A 40 11.75 12.88 -4.83
CA THR A 40 11.05 13.85 -3.96
C THR A 40 11.06 13.47 -2.48
N ASN A 41 11.26 12.19 -2.17
CA ASN A 41 11.31 11.67 -0.80
C ASN A 41 12.77 11.47 -0.34
N GLN A 42 13.73 11.86 -1.17
CA GLN A 42 15.14 11.77 -0.86
C GLN A 42 15.57 13.00 -0.05
N MET A 43 16.29 12.76 1.04
CA MET A 43 16.89 13.79 1.87
C MET A 43 18.34 13.39 2.12
N THR A 44 19.26 14.35 2.01
CA THR A 44 20.67 14.08 2.30
C THR A 44 20.85 13.80 3.80
N ILE A 45 21.88 13.02 4.16
CA ILE A 45 22.24 12.74 5.55
C ILE A 45 22.49 14.04 6.32
N LYS A 46 23.03 15.06 5.64
CA LYS A 46 23.23 16.39 6.22
C LYS A 46 21.91 17.08 6.55
N GLU A 47 20.93 17.04 5.66
CA GLU A 47 19.60 17.60 5.90
C GLU A 47 18.80 16.82 6.94
N LEU A 48 19.04 15.52 7.11
CA LEU A 48 18.43 14.72 8.18
C LEU A 48 18.99 15.07 9.57
N LEU A 49 20.29 15.29 9.66
CA LEU A 49 20.98 15.58 10.93
C LEU A 49 20.84 17.06 11.32
N ASP A 50 20.93 17.94 10.33
CA ASP A 50 20.77 19.38 10.45
C ASP A 50 19.65 19.83 9.51
N PRO A 51 18.37 19.55 9.83
CA PRO A 51 17.26 20.02 9.02
C PRO A 51 17.35 21.53 8.90
N PRO A 52 17.13 22.10 7.70
CA PRO A 52 16.97 23.54 7.59
C PRO A 52 15.91 23.95 8.61
N GLN A 53 16.19 24.99 9.40
CA GLN A 53 15.19 25.55 10.30
C GLN A 53 14.05 26.11 9.44
N ASP A 54 13.13 25.23 9.07
CA ASP A 54 11.85 25.61 8.54
C ASP A 54 11.09 26.21 9.71
N ASN A 55 11.17 27.54 9.81
CA ASN A 55 10.17 28.36 10.50
C ASN A 55 8.77 28.25 9.85
N SER A 56 8.52 27.19 9.09
CA SER A 56 7.31 26.93 8.32
C SER A 56 6.79 25.51 8.52
N PHE A 57 7.07 24.87 9.67
CA PHE A 57 6.07 23.97 10.25
C PHE A 57 4.90 24.83 10.76
N ALA A 58 4.22 25.53 9.84
CA ALA A 58 2.88 26.01 10.09
C ALA A 58 2.04 24.74 10.24
N MET A 59 1.82 24.33 11.48
CA MET A 59 0.84 23.30 11.79
C MET A 59 -0.49 23.84 11.28
N TRP A 60 -0.95 23.37 10.12
CA TRP A 60 -2.22 23.83 9.56
C TRP A 60 -3.30 23.54 10.58
N THR A 61 -4.09 24.56 10.89
CA THR A 61 -5.24 24.36 11.76
C THR A 61 -6.27 23.51 11.03
N THR A 62 -7.09 22.75 11.75
CA THR A 62 -8.09 21.87 11.15
C THR A 62 -9.02 22.63 10.18
N GLU A 63 -9.31 23.89 10.48
CA GLU A 63 -10.11 24.78 9.64
C GLU A 63 -9.45 25.10 8.30
N GLU A 64 -8.15 25.43 8.28
CA GLU A 64 -7.40 25.70 7.04
C GLU A 64 -7.33 24.48 6.12
N ILE A 65 -7.23 23.28 6.70
CA ILE A 65 -7.25 22.02 5.96
C ILE A 65 -8.59 21.88 5.20
N PHE A 66 -9.71 22.16 5.86
CA PHE A 66 -11.04 22.02 5.24
C PHE A 66 -11.38 23.15 4.26
N GLU A 67 -10.90 24.37 4.49
CA GLU A 67 -11.07 25.47 3.53
C GLU A 67 -10.28 25.25 2.23
N SER A 68 -9.08 24.66 2.32
CA SER A 68 -8.27 24.34 1.14
C SER A 68 -8.95 23.32 0.20
N GLN A 69 -9.64 22.32 0.76
CA GLN A 69 -10.40 21.33 -0.03
C GLN A 69 -11.64 21.95 -0.71
N LYS A 70 -12.22 22.99 -0.13
CA LYS A 70 -13.42 23.64 -0.66
C LYS A 70 -13.10 24.62 -1.80
N ASN A 71 -11.91 25.21 -1.79
CA ASN A 71 -11.49 26.21 -2.79
C ASN A 71 -10.83 25.61 -4.04
N ASN A 72 -10.41 24.34 -4.02
CA ASN A 72 -9.79 23.67 -5.19
C ASN A 72 -10.80 23.14 -6.23
N SER A 73 -12.10 23.46 -6.13
CA SER A 73 -13.11 22.99 -7.08
C SER A 73 -13.14 23.76 -8.42
N VAL A 74 -12.23 24.69 -8.67
CA VAL A 74 -12.21 25.40 -9.95
C VAL A 74 -10.78 25.72 -10.38
N ASP A 75 -10.43 25.10 -11.51
CA ASP A 75 -9.41 25.52 -12.46
C ASP A 75 -7.94 25.37 -12.02
N SER A 76 -7.40 24.19 -12.28
CA SER A 76 -6.00 24.05 -12.65
C SER A 76 -5.90 22.86 -13.59
N GLU A 77 -5.59 23.16 -14.85
CA GLU A 77 -5.04 22.20 -15.80
C GLU A 77 -3.68 21.73 -15.26
N SER A 78 -3.69 20.77 -14.34
CA SER A 78 -2.53 19.94 -14.05
C SER A 78 -2.70 18.65 -14.83
N ASP A 79 -1.85 18.47 -15.83
CA ASP A 79 -1.55 17.19 -16.49
C ASP A 79 -0.80 16.25 -15.51
N ASP A 80 -1.28 16.20 -14.26
CA ASP A 80 -0.96 15.16 -13.30
C ASP A 80 -2.06 14.13 -13.51
N GLU A 81 -1.72 13.00 -14.13
CA GLU A 81 -2.55 11.80 -14.15
C GLU A 81 -2.97 11.49 -12.70
N ASP A 82 -4.16 11.97 -12.31
CA ASP A 82 -4.88 11.51 -11.14
C ASP A 82 -4.84 9.98 -11.22
N PRO A 83 -4.20 9.25 -10.28
CA PRO A 83 -3.96 7.83 -10.45
C PRO A 83 -5.30 7.18 -10.71
N GLU A 84 -5.45 6.62 -11.92
CA GLU A 84 -6.73 6.09 -12.38
C GLU A 84 -7.38 5.30 -11.24
N PRO A 85 -8.68 5.52 -10.95
CA PRO A 85 -9.33 4.89 -9.82
C PRO A 85 -9.09 3.39 -9.89
N ARG A 86 -8.28 2.87 -8.94
CA ARG A 86 -7.81 1.48 -8.97
C ARG A 86 -9.01 0.57 -9.13
N VAL A 87 -9.12 -0.05 -10.30
CA VAL A 87 -10.26 -0.90 -10.61
C VAL A 87 -10.27 -2.03 -9.60
N LYS A 88 -11.41 -2.18 -8.90
CA LYS A 88 -11.57 -3.29 -7.94
C LYS A 88 -11.34 -4.61 -8.68
N PRO A 89 -10.44 -5.47 -8.18
CA PRO A 89 -10.14 -6.72 -8.86
C PRO A 89 -11.40 -7.58 -8.97
N THR A 90 -11.61 -8.14 -10.15
CA THR A 90 -12.72 -9.07 -10.40
C THR A 90 -12.47 -10.40 -9.70
N ALA A 91 -13.52 -11.17 -9.40
CA ALA A 91 -13.34 -12.51 -8.84
C ALA A 91 -12.45 -13.40 -9.73
N LYS A 92 -12.56 -13.25 -11.07
CA LYS A 92 -11.71 -13.96 -12.04
C LYS A 92 -10.22 -13.61 -11.89
N SER A 93 -9.89 -12.33 -11.75
CA SER A 93 -8.48 -11.92 -11.56
C SER A 93 -7.93 -12.42 -10.23
N VAL A 94 -8.76 -12.44 -9.19
CA VAL A 94 -8.39 -12.97 -7.87
C VAL A 94 -8.10 -14.48 -7.92
N PHE A 95 -8.97 -15.28 -8.54
CA PHE A 95 -8.71 -16.73 -8.69
C PHE A 95 -7.48 -17.02 -9.54
N SER A 96 -7.24 -16.23 -10.60
CA SER A 96 -6.04 -16.35 -11.42
C SER A 96 -4.76 -16.06 -10.63
N ALA A 97 -4.78 -15.04 -9.76
CA ALA A 97 -3.64 -14.72 -8.90
C ALA A 97 -3.38 -15.82 -7.87
N ILE A 98 -4.43 -16.38 -7.26
CA ILE A 98 -4.30 -17.51 -6.31
C ILE A 98 -3.65 -18.73 -7.00
N ALA A 99 -4.07 -19.07 -8.22
CA ALA A 99 -3.50 -20.18 -8.97
C ALA A 99 -2.01 -19.96 -9.29
N LEU A 100 -1.64 -18.73 -9.65
CA LEU A 100 -0.25 -18.37 -9.94
C LEU A 100 0.63 -18.47 -8.70
N ILE A 101 0.15 -17.98 -7.56
CA ILE A 101 0.87 -18.06 -6.28
C ILE A 101 1.01 -19.52 -5.84
N ASN A 102 -0.07 -20.30 -5.92
CA ASN A 102 -0.04 -21.72 -5.53
C ASN A 102 0.92 -22.54 -6.39
N ASN A 103 1.04 -22.24 -7.68
CA ASN A 103 2.00 -22.89 -8.57
C ASN A 103 3.45 -22.49 -8.22
N TYR A 104 3.67 -21.23 -7.85
CA TYR A 104 5.00 -20.75 -7.45
C TYR A 104 5.50 -21.39 -6.15
N ILE A 105 4.61 -21.60 -5.17
CA ILE A 105 4.96 -22.19 -3.87
C ILE A 105 4.80 -23.72 -3.84
N GLN A 106 4.40 -24.35 -4.94
CA GLN A 106 4.05 -25.77 -4.97
C GLN A 106 5.22 -26.68 -4.56
N ASP A 107 6.44 -26.28 -4.92
CA ASP A 107 7.67 -27.04 -4.64
C ASP A 107 8.38 -26.53 -3.37
N GLU A 108 7.81 -25.56 -2.65
CA GLU A 108 8.42 -24.93 -1.48
C GLU A 108 7.88 -25.51 -0.17
N ASP A 109 8.65 -26.42 0.45
CA ASP A 109 8.32 -27.01 1.76
C ASP A 109 8.75 -26.10 2.93
N SER A 110 8.19 -24.90 2.96
CA SER A 110 8.40 -23.90 4.01
C SER A 110 7.13 -23.75 4.85
N MET A 111 7.28 -23.54 6.17
CA MET A 111 6.12 -23.22 7.03
C MET A 111 5.36 -21.98 6.53
N VAL A 112 6.07 -21.00 5.95
CA VAL A 112 5.48 -19.78 5.40
C VAL A 112 4.66 -20.08 4.14
N ALA A 113 5.20 -20.90 3.24
CA ALA A 113 4.52 -21.36 2.03
C ALA A 113 3.25 -22.16 2.37
N ASN A 114 3.34 -23.07 3.34
CA ASN A 114 2.20 -23.85 3.83
C ASN A 114 1.11 -22.96 4.47
N HIS A 115 1.51 -21.97 5.26
CA HIS A 115 0.57 -21.02 5.85
C HIS A 115 -0.13 -20.16 4.78
N LEU A 116 0.63 -19.67 3.80
CA LEU A 116 0.09 -18.90 2.68
C LEU A 116 -0.89 -19.74 1.86
N ASN A 117 -0.53 -20.98 1.52
CA ASN A 117 -1.42 -21.89 0.79
C ASN A 117 -2.73 -22.13 1.55
N HIS A 118 -2.66 -22.35 2.87
CA HIS A 118 -3.85 -22.50 3.70
C HIS A 118 -4.74 -21.24 3.72
N ALA A 119 -4.13 -20.06 3.84
CA ALA A 119 -4.84 -18.79 3.81
C ALA A 119 -5.53 -18.54 2.46
N LEU A 120 -4.82 -18.79 1.35
CA LEU A 120 -5.36 -18.65 -0.01
C LEU A 120 -6.49 -19.64 -0.27
N HIS A 121 -6.37 -20.88 0.23
CA HIS A 121 -7.42 -21.88 0.11
C HIS A 121 -8.70 -21.46 0.85
N ASN A 122 -8.59 -21.01 2.11
CA ASN A 122 -9.73 -20.54 2.88
C ASN A 122 -10.40 -19.32 2.24
N TYR A 123 -9.60 -18.39 1.72
CA TYR A 123 -10.10 -17.21 1.01
C TYR A 123 -10.83 -17.58 -0.30
N SER A 124 -10.26 -18.48 -1.10
CA SER A 124 -10.87 -19.01 -2.33
C SER A 124 -12.23 -19.66 -2.07
N LYS A 125 -12.32 -20.46 -0.99
CA LYS A 125 -13.58 -21.07 -0.54
C LYS A 125 -14.61 -20.02 -0.16
N GLY A 126 -14.24 -19.05 0.68
CA GLY A 126 -15.15 -17.98 1.09
C GLY A 126 -15.63 -17.11 -0.07
N LEU A 127 -14.77 -16.85 -1.06
CA LEU A 127 -15.15 -16.12 -2.27
C LEU A 127 -16.17 -16.91 -3.10
N SER A 128 -15.98 -18.22 -3.23
CA SER A 128 -16.91 -19.12 -3.93
C SER A 128 -18.27 -19.17 -3.23
N ASP A 129 -18.29 -19.28 -1.90
CA ASP A 129 -19.53 -19.29 -1.12
C ASP A 129 -20.31 -17.98 -1.26
N ARG A 130 -19.62 -16.83 -1.32
CA ARG A 130 -20.24 -15.52 -1.56
C ARG A 130 -20.80 -15.42 -2.97
N LEU A 131 -20.09 -15.91 -3.98
CA LEU A 131 -20.59 -15.93 -5.36
C LEU A 131 -21.85 -16.79 -5.49
N ILE A 132 -21.86 -17.98 -4.87
CA ILE A 132 -23.02 -18.89 -4.87
C ILE A 132 -24.20 -18.25 -4.15
N THR A 133 -23.96 -17.64 -2.99
CA THR A 133 -25.00 -16.94 -2.22
C THR A 133 -25.61 -15.79 -3.02
N ASN A 134 -24.76 -14.95 -3.63
CA ASN A 134 -25.22 -13.83 -4.45
C ASN A 134 -25.97 -14.30 -5.71
N ALA A 135 -25.52 -15.39 -6.34
CA ALA A 135 -26.21 -15.98 -7.49
C ALA A 135 -27.59 -16.56 -7.10
N ARG A 136 -27.71 -17.12 -5.89
CA ARG A 136 -28.98 -17.63 -5.35
C ARG A 136 -29.95 -16.54 -4.90
N GLN A 137 -29.46 -15.33 -4.62
CA GLN A 137 -30.27 -14.21 -4.13
C GLN A 137 -31.03 -13.46 -5.23
N SER A 138 -30.87 -13.81 -6.51
CA SER A 138 -31.73 -13.28 -7.57
C SER A 138 -33.05 -14.06 -7.55
N SER A 139 -34.08 -13.51 -6.90
CA SER A 139 -35.43 -14.07 -6.95
C SER A 139 -36.04 -13.75 -8.32
N ILE A 140 -36.87 -14.64 -8.87
CA ILE A 140 -37.56 -14.39 -10.14
C ILE A 140 -38.41 -13.10 -10.09
N HIS A 141 -38.83 -12.70 -8.88
CA HIS A 141 -39.56 -11.46 -8.61
C HIS A 141 -38.74 -10.19 -8.84
N ASP A 142 -37.40 -10.25 -8.78
CA ASP A 142 -36.52 -9.10 -9.02
C ASP A 142 -36.47 -8.70 -10.51
N PHE A 143 -36.87 -9.62 -11.41
CA PHE A 143 -36.93 -9.40 -12.85
C PHE A 143 -38.28 -8.88 -13.34
N PHE A 144 -39.32 -8.98 -12.50
CA PHE A 144 -40.63 -8.41 -12.82
C PHE A 144 -40.74 -7.05 -12.15
N LYS A 145 -40.42 -5.98 -12.90
CA LYS A 145 -40.91 -4.65 -12.53
C LYS A 145 -42.42 -4.73 -12.45
N HIS A 146 -42.99 -4.62 -11.25
CA HIS A 146 -44.44 -4.49 -11.10
C HIS A 146 -44.86 -3.24 -11.89
N GLY A 147 -45.47 -3.46 -13.05
CA GLY A 147 -46.19 -2.43 -13.77
C GLY A 147 -47.23 -1.88 -12.82
N THR A 148 -46.97 -0.70 -12.29
CA THR A 148 -47.92 -0.01 -11.42
C THR A 148 -48.97 0.65 -12.28
N SER A 149 -50.21 0.53 -11.81
CA SER A 149 -51.40 1.33 -12.15
C SER A 149 -52.15 0.92 -13.42
N SER A 150 -53.15 0.04 -13.30
CA SER A 150 -54.55 0.36 -12.96
C SER A 150 -55.36 0.69 -14.22
N GLU A 151 -55.84 -0.36 -14.90
CA GLU A 151 -57.00 -0.26 -15.77
C GLU A 151 -58.23 0.06 -14.92
N ASP A 152 -58.96 1.07 -15.38
CA ASP A 152 -60.41 1.28 -15.28
C ASP A 152 -61.15 0.61 -14.13
N ARG A 153 -61.68 1.46 -13.24
CA ARG A 153 -63.08 1.31 -12.83
C ARG A 153 -63.66 2.59 -12.21
N ASP A 154 -64.74 3.01 -12.86
CA ASP A 154 -65.90 3.72 -12.33
C ASP A 154 -65.77 5.24 -12.08
N HIS A 155 -66.10 6.01 -13.13
CA HIS A 155 -66.78 7.30 -12.96
C HIS A 155 -68.18 7.24 -13.58
N LEU A 156 -69.12 7.82 -12.82
CA LEU A 156 -70.59 7.83 -12.91
C LEU A 156 -71.20 7.99 -14.31
#